data_AF-F1LEY0-F1
#
_entry.id   AF-F1LEY0-F1
#
_cell.length_a   1.000
_cell.length_b   1.000
_cell.length_c   1.000
_cell.angle_alpha   90.00
_cell.angle_beta   90.00
_cell.angle_gamma   90.00
#
_symmetry.space_group_name_H-M   'P 1'
#
loop_
_entity.id
_entity.type
_entity.pdbx_description
1 polymer ?
#
loop_
_entity_poly.entity_id
_entity_poly.type
_entity_poly.pdbx_seq_one_letter_code
_entity_poly.pdbx_strand_id
1 'polypeptide(L)'
;MPSFDVNDLNSVDDMIIGHIFEELSRSDWNVLIAHFLGVDHCGHKYGPNHEEMARRLAFIDDLISNVTEILDEQTVLFVMGDHGMTETGDHGGDTGLETDAALFIYSRKRLLFSAPPKSISQVIFMNISLLN
;
A
#
# COMPACT_ATOMS: atom_id res chain seq x y z
N MET A 1 -13.56 3.30 17.56
CA MET A 1 -12.59 2.32 17.04
C MET A 1 -11.35 3.09 16.61
N PRO A 2 -10.13 2.60 16.88
CA PRO A 2 -8.88 3.32 16.60
C PRO A 2 -8.74 3.75 15.13
N SER A 3 -9.38 3.04 14.20
CA SER A 3 -9.36 3.35 12.76
C SER A 3 -9.97 4.69 12.32
N PHE A 4 -10.72 5.38 13.19
CA PHE A 4 -11.25 6.72 12.89
C PHE A 4 -10.58 7.82 13.73
N ASP A 5 -9.64 7.44 14.60
CA ASP A 5 -8.87 8.40 15.38
C ASP A 5 -7.58 8.72 14.62
N VAL A 6 -7.58 9.84 13.91
CA VAL A 6 -6.39 10.34 13.19
C VAL A 6 -5.20 10.63 14.12
N ASN A 7 -5.40 10.61 15.44
CA ASN A 7 -4.30 10.70 16.39
C ASN A 7 -3.53 9.39 16.58
N ASP A 8 -4.14 8.27 16.23
CA ASP A 8 -3.53 6.95 16.30
C ASP A 8 -2.84 6.62 14.98
N LEU A 9 -1.51 6.71 14.97
CA LEU A 9 -0.71 6.42 13.78
C LEU A 9 -0.25 4.97 13.68
N ASN A 10 -0.50 4.12 14.69
CA ASN A 10 0.21 2.84 14.80
C ASN A 10 -0.69 1.65 15.13
N SER A 11 -1.73 1.77 15.96
CA SER A 11 -2.35 0.57 16.55
C SER A 11 -3.00 -0.35 15.51
N VAL A 12 -3.58 0.22 14.44
CA VAL A 12 -4.13 -0.56 13.32
C VAL A 12 -3.01 -1.26 12.55
N ASP A 13 -1.94 -0.53 12.24
CA ASP A 13 -0.79 -1.04 11.49
C ASP A 13 -0.07 -2.13 12.29
N ASP A 14 0.10 -1.96 13.60
CA ASP A 14 0.71 -2.93 14.52
C ASP A 14 -0.10 -4.23 14.59
N MET A 15 -1.44 -4.13 14.57
CA MET A 15 -2.31 -5.31 14.50
C MET A 15 -2.11 -6.08 13.19
N ILE A 16 -1.93 -5.38 12.06
CA ILE A 16 -1.67 -6.02 10.77
C ILE A 16 -0.31 -6.71 10.79
N ILE A 17 0.74 -6.04 11.28
CA ILE A 17 2.10 -6.61 11.40
C ILE A 17 2.07 -7.90 12.24
N GLY A 18 1.28 -7.91 13.32
CA GLY A 18 1.15 -9.06 14.20
C GLY A 18 0.60 -10.32 13.54
N HIS A 19 -0.04 -10.21 12.37
CA HIS A 19 -0.66 -11.34 11.65
C HIS A 19 -0.07 -11.56 10.24
N ILE A 20 0.37 -10.50 9.55
CA ILE A 20 0.68 -10.58 8.11
C ILE A 20 1.77 -11.59 7.77
N PHE A 21 2.80 -11.73 8.61
CA PHE A 21 3.88 -12.69 8.37
C PHE A 21 3.45 -14.15 8.57
N GLU A 22 2.53 -14.40 9.51
CA GLU A 22 1.92 -15.72 9.66
C GLU A 22 1.07 -16.05 8.44
N GLU A 23 0.20 -15.12 8.02
CA GLU A 23 -0.67 -15.31 6.85
C GLU A 23 0.10 -15.51 5.55
N LEU A 24 1.20 -14.76 5.35
CA LEU A 24 2.09 -14.93 4.20
C LEU A 24 2.78 -16.32 4.16
N SER A 25 2.91 -17.00 5.29
CA SER A 25 3.46 -18.37 5.34
C SER A 25 2.44 -19.45 4.98
N ARG A 26 1.15 -19.10 4.92
CA ARG A 26 0.06 -20.01 4.56
C ARG A 26 -0.17 -19.97 3.05
N SER A 27 -0.71 -21.07 2.52
CA SER A 27 -1.04 -21.22 1.09
C SER A 27 -2.53 -21.47 0.85
N ASP A 28 -3.38 -21.14 1.84
CA ASP A 28 -4.82 -21.32 1.81
C ASP A 28 -5.61 -20.11 1.30
N TRP A 29 -4.91 -19.02 0.94
CA TRP A 29 -5.49 -17.85 0.29
C TRP A 29 -5.16 -17.82 -1.21
N ASN A 30 -6.09 -17.26 -1.99
CA ASN A 30 -5.82 -16.84 -3.38
C ASN A 30 -5.54 -15.33 -3.48
N VAL A 31 -6.04 -14.56 -2.52
CA VAL A 31 -5.84 -13.12 -2.39
C VAL A 31 -5.75 -12.80 -0.91
N LEU A 32 -4.70 -12.07 -0.51
CA LEU A 32 -4.50 -11.51 0.82
C LEU A 32 -4.45 -9.99 0.70
N ILE A 33 -5.26 -9.27 1.50
CA ILE A 33 -5.33 -7.81 1.49
C ILE A 33 -4.97 -7.30 2.88
N ALA A 34 -3.96 -6.44 2.95
CA ALA A 34 -3.56 -5.71 4.15
C ALA A 34 -3.70 -4.21 3.88
N HIS A 35 -4.47 -3.50 4.71
CA HIS A 35 -4.78 -2.09 4.52
C HIS A 35 -4.29 -1.28 5.71
N PHE A 36 -3.21 -0.52 5.49
CA PHE A 36 -2.54 0.28 6.52
C PHE A 36 -3.15 1.69 6.56
N LEU A 37 -3.34 2.25 7.76
CA LEU A 37 -3.95 3.57 7.97
C LEU A 37 -2.95 4.62 8.48
N GLY A 38 -1.79 4.21 9.01
CA GLY A 38 -0.88 5.13 9.68
C GLY A 38 -0.34 6.25 8.80
N VAL A 39 -0.23 6.04 7.48
CA VAL A 39 0.18 7.07 6.51
C VAL A 39 -0.92 8.10 6.32
N ASP A 40 -2.16 7.67 6.09
CA ASP A 40 -3.32 8.55 5.94
C ASP A 40 -3.54 9.41 7.19
N HIS A 41 -3.59 8.77 8.36
CA HIS A 41 -3.73 9.47 9.64
C HIS A 41 -2.60 10.48 9.89
N CYS A 42 -1.36 10.15 9.48
CA CYS A 42 -0.23 11.08 9.58
C CYS A 42 -0.44 12.30 8.66
N GLY A 43 -0.96 12.07 7.46
CA GLY A 43 -1.34 13.10 6.51
C GLY A 43 -2.35 14.09 7.11
N HIS A 44 -3.48 13.58 7.61
CA HIS A 44 -4.50 14.41 8.26
C HIS A 44 -3.98 15.17 9.48
N LYS A 45 -3.13 14.54 10.29
CA LYS A 45 -2.68 15.12 11.57
C LYS A 45 -1.56 16.14 11.41
N TYR A 46 -0.58 15.85 10.55
CA TYR A 46 0.66 16.62 10.46
C TYR A 46 0.91 17.22 9.07
N GLY A 47 0.25 16.71 8.03
CA GLY A 47 0.53 17.04 6.63
C GLY A 47 1.65 16.18 6.02
N PRO A 48 1.71 16.10 4.68
CA PRO A 48 2.63 15.20 3.96
C PRO A 48 4.11 15.58 4.09
N ASN A 49 4.43 16.83 4.43
CA ASN A 49 5.80 17.33 4.51
C ASN A 49 6.41 17.27 5.92
N HIS A 50 5.71 16.68 6.88
CA HIS A 50 6.17 16.59 8.28
C HIS A 50 7.16 15.42 8.49
N GLU A 51 8.08 15.54 9.44
CA GLU A 51 9.07 14.48 9.74
C GLU A 51 8.42 13.14 10.12
N GLU A 52 7.27 13.18 10.79
CA GLU A 52 6.48 11.96 11.07
C GLU A 52 6.01 11.25 9.81
N MET A 53 5.69 11.97 8.73
CA MET A 53 5.33 11.35 7.45
C MET A 53 6.53 10.58 6.89
N ALA A 54 7.71 11.19 6.90
CA ALA A 54 8.94 10.52 6.48
C ALA A 54 9.22 9.27 7.32
N ARG A 55 9.01 9.33 8.64
CA ARG A 55 9.15 8.19 9.54
C ARG A 55 8.15 7.06 9.23
N ARG A 56 6.88 7.39 8.95
CA ARG A 56 5.85 6.41 8.58
C ARG A 56 6.14 5.78 7.21
N LEU A 57 6.58 6.56 6.23
CA LEU A 57 6.96 6.04 4.91
C LEU A 57 8.17 5.12 4.98
N ALA A 58 9.19 5.45 5.78
CA ALA A 58 10.34 4.57 6.02
C ALA A 58 9.92 3.23 6.67
N PHE A 59 8.99 3.28 7.63
CA PHE A 59 8.42 2.07 8.22
C PHE A 59 7.70 1.18 7.17
N ILE A 60 6.93 1.78 6.25
CA ILE A 60 6.27 1.04 5.16
C ILE A 60 7.31 0.47 4.17
N ASP A 61 8.37 1.22 3.85
CA ASP A 61 9.46 0.74 2.99
C ASP A 61 10.16 -0.50 3.58
N ASP A 62 10.51 -0.46 4.88
CA ASP A 62 11.08 -1.60 5.60
C ASP A 62 10.13 -2.81 5.60
N LEU A 63 8.84 -2.59 5.80
CA LEU A 63 7.83 -3.65 5.74
C LEU A 63 7.76 -4.28 4.34
N ILE A 64 7.71 -3.48 3.28
CA ILE A 64 7.70 -3.96 1.90
C ILE A 64 8.96 -4.78 1.63
N SER A 65 10.12 -4.29 2.05
CA SER A 65 11.40 -5.01 1.94
C SER A 65 11.29 -6.41 2.57
N ASN A 66 10.87 -6.49 3.83
CA ASN A 66 10.69 -7.76 4.56
C ASN A 66 9.70 -8.70 3.86
N VAL A 67 8.57 -8.18 3.36
CA VAL A 67 7.59 -8.97 2.61
C VAL A 67 8.24 -9.52 1.33
N THR A 68 8.94 -8.69 0.55
CA THR A 68 9.59 -9.16 -0.69
C THR A 68 10.66 -10.22 -0.44
N GLU A 69 11.28 -10.24 0.74
CA GLU A 69 12.25 -11.26 1.12
C GLU A 69 11.61 -12.64 1.31
N ILE A 70 10.39 -12.71 1.85
CA ILE A 70 9.72 -13.97 2.16
C ILE A 70 8.75 -14.47 1.09
N LEU A 71 8.37 -13.62 0.14
CA LEU A 71 7.49 -14.01 -0.97
C LEU A 71 8.07 -15.17 -1.78
N ASP A 72 7.21 -16.11 -2.15
CA ASP A 72 7.54 -17.22 -3.04
C ASP A 72 7.57 -16.80 -4.53
N GLU A 73 7.88 -17.76 -5.40
CA GLU A 73 7.90 -17.52 -6.86
C GLU A 73 6.52 -17.55 -7.53
N GLN A 74 5.46 -17.88 -6.79
CA GLN A 74 4.11 -18.04 -7.31
C GLN A 74 3.18 -16.89 -6.91
N THR A 75 3.66 -15.98 -6.06
CA THR A 75 2.94 -14.83 -5.54
C THR A 75 3.41 -13.53 -6.19
N VAL A 76 2.46 -12.64 -6.45
CA VAL A 76 2.71 -11.27 -6.90
C VAL A 76 2.24 -10.32 -5.82
N LEU A 77 3.13 -9.41 -5.40
CA LEU A 77 2.81 -8.33 -4.48
C LEU A 77 2.39 -7.09 -5.26
N PHE A 78 1.24 -6.54 -4.88
CA PHE A 78 0.77 -5.23 -5.29
C PHE A 78 0.77 -4.33 -4.07
N VAL A 79 1.48 -3.21 -4.15
CA VAL A 79 1.44 -2.13 -3.16
C VAL A 79 0.89 -0.91 -3.88
N MET A 80 -0.24 -0.40 -3.42
CA MET A 80 -0.89 0.75 -4.05
C MET A 80 -1.46 1.70 -3.01
N GLY A 81 -1.40 2.99 -3.32
CA GLY A 81 -2.27 3.98 -2.69
C GLY A 81 -3.66 3.92 -3.30
N ASP A 82 -4.66 4.27 -2.51
CA ASP A 82 -6.04 4.50 -2.95
C ASP A 82 -6.31 5.97 -3.26
N HIS A 83 -5.59 6.89 -2.60
CA HIS A 83 -5.62 8.32 -2.87
C HIS A 83 -4.26 8.99 -2.57
N GLY A 84 -4.12 10.24 -3.00
CA GLY A 84 -3.09 11.16 -2.54
C GLY A 84 -3.65 12.11 -1.46
N MET A 85 -2.97 13.22 -1.19
CA MET A 85 -3.48 14.24 -0.26
C MET A 85 -2.93 15.63 -0.60
N THR A 86 -3.67 16.66 -0.22
CA THR A 86 -3.23 18.06 -0.28
C THR A 86 -2.12 18.35 0.75
N GLU A 87 -1.47 19.51 0.62
CA GLU A 87 -0.46 19.97 1.60
C GLU A 87 -1.01 20.11 3.02
N THR A 88 -2.33 20.27 3.18
CA THR A 88 -3.02 20.34 4.47
C THR A 88 -3.61 19.00 4.91
N GLY A 89 -3.33 17.92 4.19
CA GLY A 89 -3.79 16.58 4.53
C GLY A 89 -5.25 16.30 4.19
N ASP A 90 -5.83 16.99 3.21
CA ASP A 90 -7.19 16.70 2.71
C ASP A 90 -7.13 15.76 1.49
N HIS A 91 -8.20 15.02 1.22
CA HIS A 91 -8.27 14.04 0.12
C HIS A 91 -9.71 13.77 -0.37
N GLY A 92 -10.49 14.84 -0.57
CA GLY A 92 -11.82 14.79 -1.17
C GLY A 92 -11.84 14.46 -2.66
N GLY A 93 -10.69 14.52 -3.34
CA GLY A 93 -10.52 14.12 -4.75
C GLY A 93 -10.68 15.25 -5.76
N ASP A 94 -10.61 16.50 -5.32
CA ASP A 94 -10.81 17.69 -6.15
C ASP A 94 -9.59 18.03 -7.01
N THR A 95 -8.39 17.62 -6.55
CA THR A 95 -7.12 17.96 -7.19
C THR A 95 -6.29 16.74 -7.57
N GLY A 96 -5.35 16.94 -8.49
CA GLY A 96 -4.38 15.89 -8.86
C GLY A 96 -3.60 15.35 -7.66
N LEU A 97 -3.27 16.21 -6.68
CA LEU A 97 -2.60 15.78 -5.44
C LEU A 97 -3.43 14.78 -4.63
N GLU A 98 -4.76 14.81 -4.75
CA GLU A 98 -5.67 13.93 -4.02
C GLU A 98 -6.01 12.66 -4.82
N THR A 99 -5.93 12.72 -6.15
CA THR A 99 -6.25 11.58 -7.02
C THR A 99 -5.03 10.78 -7.48
N ASP A 100 -3.84 11.37 -7.41
CA ASP A 100 -2.60 10.69 -7.78
C ASP A 100 -2.19 9.71 -6.67
N ALA A 101 -2.02 8.45 -7.04
CA ALA A 101 -1.61 7.39 -6.13
C ALA A 101 -0.48 6.54 -6.73
N ALA A 102 0.42 6.07 -5.87
CA ALA A 102 1.52 5.22 -6.28
C ALA A 102 1.06 3.78 -6.53
N LEU A 103 1.71 3.10 -7.46
CA LEU A 103 1.59 1.66 -7.67
C LEU A 103 2.98 1.02 -7.82
N PHE A 104 3.24 0.04 -6.99
CA PHE A 104 4.42 -0.82 -7.02
C PHE A 104 3.96 -2.28 -7.16
N ILE A 105 4.58 -2.99 -8.11
CA ILE A 105 4.28 -4.40 -8.37
C ILE A 105 5.59 -5.18 -8.31
N TYR A 106 5.60 -6.25 -7.52
CA TYR A 106 6.76 -7.10 -7.34
C TYR A 106 6.40 -8.57 -7.51
N SER A 107 7.29 -9.33 -8.14
CA SER A 107 7.22 -10.78 -8.20
C SER A 107 8.65 -11.32 -8.27
N ARG A 108 8.94 -12.35 -7.46
CA ARG A 108 10.22 -13.09 -7.51
C ARG A 108 10.45 -13.69 -8.88
N LYS A 109 9.39 -14.25 -9.47
CA LYS A 109 9.41 -14.76 -10.83
C LYS A 109 9.19 -13.62 -11.81
N ARG A 110 10.02 -13.54 -12.84
CA ARG A 110 9.85 -12.55 -13.90
C ARG A 110 8.52 -12.80 -14.63
N LEU A 111 7.59 -11.84 -14.50
CA LEU A 111 6.25 -11.91 -15.12
C LEU A 111 6.24 -11.44 -16.58
N LEU A 112 7.22 -10.62 -16.98
CA LEU A 112 7.32 -10.08 -18.33
C LEU A 112 8.31 -10.91 -19.17
N PHE A 113 7.84 -11.49 -20.27
CA PHE A 113 8.71 -12.13 -21.28
C PHE A 113 9.46 -11.10 -22.16
N SER A 114 9.25 -9.80 -21.94
CA SER A 114 9.90 -8.67 -22.61
C SER A 114 10.70 -7.81 -21.62
N ALA A 115 11.50 -6.86 -22.13
CA ALA A 115 12.19 -5.89 -21.28
C ALA A 115 11.18 -4.92 -20.64
N PRO A 116 11.37 -4.52 -19.36
CA PRO A 116 10.48 -3.55 -18.72
C PRO A 116 10.52 -2.20 -19.45
N PRO A 117 9.39 -1.48 -19.55
CA PRO A 117 9.34 -0.18 -20.20
C PRO A 117 10.16 0.86 -19.40
N LYS A 118 10.64 1.91 -20.08
CA LYS A 118 11.39 3.01 -19.43
C LYS A 118 10.55 3.81 -18.42
N SER A 119 9.23 3.81 -18.58
CA SER A 119 8.25 4.40 -17.66
C SER A 119 6.92 3.68 -17.80
N ILE A 120 6.10 3.70 -16.75
CA ILE A 120 4.71 3.23 -16.77
C ILE A 120 3.84 4.47 -16.54
N SER A 121 3.05 4.85 -17.54
CA SER A 121 2.19 6.04 -17.45
C SER A 121 0.82 5.72 -16.84
N GLN A 122 0.33 4.50 -17.02
CA GLN A 122 -1.01 4.08 -16.60
C GLN A 122 -0.98 2.58 -16.30
N VAL A 123 -1.59 2.17 -15.19
CA VAL A 123 -1.91 0.76 -14.93
C VAL A 123 -3.42 0.65 -14.83
N ILE A 124 -4.01 -0.20 -15.68
CA ILE A 124 -5.44 -0.42 -15.73
C ILE A 124 -5.75 -1.71 -14.96
N PHE A 125 -6.40 -1.57 -13.80
CA PHE A 125 -7.06 -2.69 -13.15
C PHE A 125 -8.49 -2.79 -13.69
N MET A 126 -8.71 -3.69 -14.66
CA MET A 126 -10.07 -4.02 -15.11
C MET A 126 -10.64 -5.10 -14.21
N ASN A 127 -11.54 -4.73 -13.29
CA ASN A 127 -12.42 -5.68 -12.62
C ASN A 127 -13.67 -5.89 -13.48
N ILE A 128 -13.83 -7.08 -14.07
CA ILE A 128 -15.10 -7.50 -14.67
C ILE A 128 -15.78 -8.41 -13.65
N SER A 129 -16.82 -7.91 -13.01
CA SER A 129 -17.75 -8.75 -12.25
C SER A 129 -18.57 -9.58 -13.24
N LEU A 130 -18.26 -10.86 -13.39
CA LEU A 130 -19.18 -11.82 -14.01
C LEU A 130 -20.10 -12.35 -12.91
N LEU A 131 -21.30 -11.77 -12.82
CA LEU A 131 -22.40 -12.37 -12.09
C LEU A 131 -23.01 -13.48 -12.96
N ASN A 132 -23.12 -14.69 -12.40
CA ASN A 132 -24.17 -15.63 -12.79
C ASN A 132 -25.33 -15.48 -11.82
#